data_AF-A0AAW1JV32-F1
#
_entry.id   AF-A0AAW1JV32-F1
#
_cell.length_a   1.000
_cell.length_b   1.000
_cell.length_c   1.000
_cell.angle_alpha   90.00
_cell.angle_beta   90.00
_cell.angle_gamma   90.00
#
_symmetry.space_group_name_H-M   'P 1'
#
loop_
_entity.id
_entity.type
_entity.pdbx_description
1 polymer ?
#
loop_
_entity_poly.entity_id
_entity_poly.type
_entity_poly.pdbx_seq_one_letter_code
_entity_poly.pdbx_strand_id
1 'polypeptide(L)'
;MVMEPVTFHITHREVADLREFEEFTELFPDLESLPLYQAALRQLENGGIPCRTLRTEVVRCGSDCEYLAKLHCLRLAFQHILREPLNYAFFVDAGRQILADLLLYADKDPKDFLIGYQAMLNYIQDGKNWRDIEEELCSKGVKALTFYDVVMDYILMDAFEDLESPPSSVTAVVQNRWLSNGFKEGALTTAVWSVLKAKRRMLKFPNGFMAHFYTISEQLSPLLAWGFLGPDETLRDTCMYFKEQVMGFLADIFNFQKCKYISVEELARDVMLNLKNRVDSICQRFSPQ
;
A
#
# COMPACT_ATOMS: atom_id res chain seq x y z
N MET A 1 11.63 -2.50 16.95
CA MET A 1 11.16 -2.88 18.29
C MET A 1 10.44 -4.22 18.18
N VAL A 2 10.80 -5.19 19.02
CA VAL A 2 10.42 -6.62 18.86
C VAL A 2 8.91 -6.78 19.00
N MET A 3 8.25 -7.27 17.95
CA MET A 3 6.83 -7.63 17.97
C MET A 3 6.69 -9.06 18.48
N GLU A 4 5.94 -9.26 19.56
CA GLU A 4 5.52 -10.59 19.99
C GLU A 4 4.37 -11.11 19.09
N PRO A 5 4.33 -12.41 18.76
CA PRO A 5 3.30 -12.97 17.89
C PRO A 5 1.99 -13.16 18.65
N VAL A 6 0.94 -12.42 18.27
CA VAL A 6 -0.43 -12.64 18.74
C VAL A 6 -1.05 -13.79 17.94
N THR A 7 -1.47 -14.85 18.65
CA THR A 7 -2.13 -16.02 18.06
C THR A 7 -3.60 -15.71 17.79
N PHE A 8 -4.02 -15.72 16.52
CA PHE A 8 -5.43 -15.54 16.14
C PHE A 8 -6.09 -16.89 15.85
N HIS A 9 -7.22 -17.17 16.50
CA HIS A 9 -8.07 -18.32 16.19
C HIS A 9 -8.91 -18.03 14.94
N ILE A 10 -8.75 -18.83 13.90
CA ILE A 10 -9.54 -18.76 12.66
C ILE A 10 -10.61 -19.86 12.68
N THR A 11 -11.86 -19.50 12.41
CA THR A 11 -12.96 -20.44 12.13
C THR A 11 -13.40 -20.33 10.67
N HIS A 12 -13.64 -21.49 10.07
CA HIS A 12 -14.04 -21.83 8.70
C HIS A 12 -12.91 -22.07 7.68
N ARG A 13 -12.75 -23.38 7.39
CA ARG A 13 -11.83 -24.06 6.47
C ARG A 13 -12.36 -24.00 5.04
N GLU A 14 -11.52 -23.55 4.12
CA GLU A 14 -11.47 -24.09 2.76
C GLU A 14 -10.20 -24.96 2.70
N VAL A 15 -10.39 -26.25 2.45
CA VAL A 15 -9.31 -27.23 2.36
C VAL A 15 -8.74 -27.10 0.96
N ALA A 16 -7.47 -26.67 0.83
CA ALA A 16 -6.77 -26.67 -0.44
C ALA A 16 -6.72 -28.11 -1.02
N ASP A 17 -7.10 -28.28 -2.29
CA ASP A 17 -7.11 -29.58 -2.98
C ASP A 17 -5.66 -30.05 -3.21
N LEU A 18 -5.35 -31.29 -2.83
CA LEU A 18 -4.03 -31.91 -3.01
C LEU A 18 -3.55 -31.88 -4.48
N ARG A 19 -4.49 -31.78 -5.43
CA ARG A 19 -4.20 -31.68 -6.86
C ARG A 19 -3.53 -30.37 -7.25
N GLU A 20 -3.88 -29.26 -6.60
CA GLU A 20 -3.24 -27.96 -6.89
C GLU A 20 -1.77 -27.95 -6.45
N PHE A 21 -1.44 -28.69 -5.39
CA PHE A 21 -0.07 -28.81 -4.88
C PHE A 21 0.83 -29.65 -5.81
N GLU A 22 0.30 -30.75 -6.34
CA GLU A 22 1.01 -31.59 -7.31
C GLU A 22 1.26 -30.83 -8.63
N GLU A 23 0.24 -30.14 -9.17
CA GLU A 23 0.39 -29.30 -10.38
C GLU A 23 1.39 -28.16 -10.17
N PHE A 24 1.42 -27.55 -8.97
CA PHE A 24 2.37 -26.46 -8.64
C PHE A 24 3.82 -26.96 -8.53
N THR A 25 4.02 -28.17 -8.01
CA THR A 25 5.35 -28.78 -7.87
C THR A 25 5.92 -29.17 -9.24
N GLU A 26 5.08 -29.60 -10.18
CA GLU A 26 5.48 -29.90 -11.57
C GLU A 26 5.84 -28.64 -12.38
N LEU A 27 5.22 -27.50 -12.09
CA LEU A 27 5.51 -26.21 -12.76
C LEU A 27 6.80 -25.53 -12.29
N PHE A 28 7.27 -25.83 -11.09
CA PHE A 28 8.45 -25.22 -10.47
C PHE A 28 9.40 -26.29 -9.91
N PRO A 29 10.19 -26.98 -10.75
CA PRO A 29 11.10 -28.04 -10.32
C PRO A 29 12.19 -27.57 -9.32
N ASP A 30 12.40 -26.26 -9.20
CA ASP A 30 13.32 -25.64 -8.23
C ASP A 30 12.67 -25.30 -6.88
N LEU A 31 11.45 -25.77 -6.58
CA LEU A 31 10.77 -25.46 -5.32
C LEU A 31 11.58 -25.87 -4.08
N GLU A 32 12.41 -26.92 -4.19
CA GLU A 32 13.37 -27.34 -3.16
C GLU A 32 14.45 -26.29 -2.85
N SER A 33 14.70 -25.36 -3.76
CA SER A 33 15.65 -24.27 -3.58
C SER A 33 15.09 -23.07 -2.82
N LEU A 34 13.79 -23.06 -2.47
CA LEU A 34 13.08 -21.93 -1.85
C LEU A 34 12.49 -22.29 -0.46
N PRO A 35 13.32 -22.60 0.55
CA PRO A 35 12.85 -23.12 1.83
C PRO A 35 11.94 -22.15 2.62
N LEU A 36 12.13 -20.83 2.50
CA LEU A 36 11.21 -19.87 3.12
C LEU A 36 9.80 -19.97 2.51
N TYR A 37 9.72 -20.08 1.18
CA TYR A 37 8.43 -20.24 0.49
C TYR A 37 7.75 -21.56 0.86
N GLN A 38 8.51 -22.67 0.91
CA GLN A 38 7.98 -23.96 1.36
C GLN A 38 7.43 -23.92 2.79
N ALA A 39 8.13 -23.23 3.70
CA ALA A 39 7.65 -23.05 5.06
C ALA A 39 6.31 -22.29 5.09
N ALA A 40 6.15 -21.27 4.24
CA ALA A 40 4.91 -20.52 4.11
C ALA A 40 3.77 -21.37 3.52
N LEU A 41 4.05 -22.24 2.53
CA LEU A 41 3.05 -23.19 2.02
C LEU A 41 2.58 -24.16 3.11
N ARG A 42 3.50 -24.72 3.91
CA ARG A 42 3.12 -25.56 5.06
C ARG A 42 2.30 -24.79 6.08
N GLN A 43 2.59 -23.50 6.29
CA GLN A 43 1.78 -22.66 7.16
C GLN A 43 0.36 -22.46 6.60
N LEU A 44 0.25 -22.23 5.28
CA LEU A 44 -1.03 -22.11 4.60
C LEU A 44 -1.89 -23.37 4.80
N GLU A 45 -1.30 -24.55 4.62
CA GLU A 45 -1.99 -25.84 4.81
C GLU A 45 -2.43 -26.07 6.27
N ASN A 46 -1.58 -25.73 7.24
CA ASN A 46 -1.81 -26.07 8.65
C ASN A 46 -2.68 -25.06 9.40
N GLY A 47 -2.69 -23.79 8.98
CA GLY A 47 -3.35 -22.71 9.73
C GLY A 47 -3.94 -21.60 8.86
N GLY A 48 -3.81 -21.67 7.54
CA GLY A 48 -4.18 -20.59 6.65
C GLY A 48 -3.24 -19.37 6.78
N ILE A 49 -3.36 -18.45 5.84
CA ILE A 49 -2.71 -17.14 5.90
C ILE A 49 -3.80 -16.09 5.71
N PRO A 50 -4.17 -15.31 6.75
CA PRO A 50 -5.25 -14.36 6.61
C PRO A 50 -4.81 -13.20 5.73
N CYS A 51 -5.69 -12.79 4.82
CA CYS A 51 -5.54 -11.58 4.01
C CYS A 51 -6.87 -10.82 4.00
N ARG A 52 -6.80 -9.54 3.65
CA ARG A 52 -7.99 -8.69 3.52
C ARG A 52 -8.72 -8.99 2.22
N THR A 53 -7.96 -8.97 1.12
CA THR A 53 -8.41 -9.22 -0.25
C THR A 53 -7.32 -10.03 -0.98
N LEU A 54 -7.74 -10.95 -1.84
CA LEU A 54 -6.83 -11.64 -2.75
C LEU A 54 -6.39 -10.67 -3.85
N ARG A 55 -5.09 -10.42 -3.93
CA ARG A 55 -4.47 -9.52 -4.92
C ARG A 55 -3.72 -10.32 -6.01
N THR A 56 -4.09 -11.59 -6.19
CA THR A 56 -3.40 -12.59 -7.01
C THR A 56 -3.09 -12.09 -8.42
N GLU A 57 -4.09 -11.57 -9.13
CA GLU A 57 -3.92 -11.03 -10.49
C GLU A 57 -3.07 -9.75 -10.50
N VAL A 58 -3.30 -8.87 -9.51
CA VAL A 58 -2.61 -7.57 -9.39
C VAL A 58 -1.10 -7.75 -9.27
N VAL A 59 -0.66 -8.71 -8.45
CA VAL A 59 0.77 -9.02 -8.25
C VAL A 59 1.29 -10.13 -9.15
N ARG A 60 0.45 -10.62 -10.08
CA ARG A 60 0.78 -11.61 -11.12
C ARG A 60 1.23 -12.97 -10.55
N CYS A 61 0.60 -13.41 -9.48
CA CYS A 61 0.74 -14.78 -8.99
C CYS A 61 -0.08 -15.75 -9.86
N GLY A 62 0.39 -16.99 -10.00
CA GLY A 62 -0.30 -18.03 -10.76
C GLY A 62 -1.49 -18.63 -10.04
N SER A 63 -1.58 -18.51 -8.71
CA SER A 63 -2.69 -18.98 -7.89
C SER A 63 -2.82 -18.20 -6.58
N ASP A 64 -3.98 -18.32 -5.93
CA ASP A 64 -4.21 -17.73 -4.60
C ASP A 64 -3.30 -18.35 -3.54
N CYS A 65 -3.00 -19.65 -3.66
CA CYS A 65 -2.03 -20.34 -2.82
C CYS A 65 -0.63 -19.71 -2.92
N GLU A 66 -0.18 -19.42 -4.15
CA GLU A 66 1.09 -18.73 -4.39
C GLU A 66 1.09 -17.34 -3.77
N TYR A 67 0.03 -16.56 -4.01
CA TYR A 67 -0.12 -15.23 -3.46
C TYR A 67 -0.04 -15.24 -1.94
N LEU A 68 -0.80 -16.10 -1.28
CA LEU A 68 -0.86 -16.16 0.18
C LEU A 68 0.47 -16.58 0.80
N ALA A 69 1.15 -17.59 0.23
CA ALA A 69 2.46 -18.01 0.70
C ALA A 69 3.52 -16.90 0.52
N LYS A 70 3.55 -16.23 -0.64
CA LYS A 70 4.45 -15.08 -0.87
C LYS A 70 4.14 -13.90 0.04
N LEU A 71 2.86 -13.60 0.26
CA LEU A 71 2.41 -12.56 1.19
C LEU A 71 2.96 -12.80 2.60
N HIS A 72 2.90 -14.04 3.09
CA HIS A 72 3.46 -14.36 4.39
C HIS A 72 4.98 -14.13 4.45
N CYS A 73 5.72 -14.60 3.45
CA CYS A 73 7.16 -14.35 3.35
C CYS A 73 7.49 -12.84 3.31
N LEU A 74 6.74 -12.06 2.54
CA LEU A 74 6.94 -10.61 2.42
C LEU A 74 6.63 -9.88 3.73
N ARG A 75 5.60 -10.30 4.48
CA ARG A 75 5.32 -9.79 5.83
C ARG A 75 6.54 -9.99 6.75
N LEU A 76 7.15 -11.17 6.73
CA LEU A 76 8.37 -11.45 7.49
C LEU A 76 9.55 -10.57 7.03
N ALA A 77 9.73 -10.41 5.71
CA ALA A 77 10.78 -9.57 5.15
C ALA A 77 10.62 -8.10 5.55
N PHE A 78 9.43 -7.51 5.44
CA PHE A 78 9.17 -6.13 5.88
C PHE A 78 9.38 -5.96 7.39
N GLN A 79 8.98 -6.94 8.21
CA GLN A 79 9.27 -6.92 9.64
C GLN A 79 10.78 -6.94 9.91
N HIS A 80 11.55 -7.73 9.16
CA HIS A 80 13.01 -7.75 9.27
C HIS A 80 13.63 -6.40 8.87
N ILE A 81 13.23 -5.86 7.72
CA ILE A 81 13.70 -4.56 7.20
C ILE A 81 13.47 -3.45 8.23
N LEU A 82 12.24 -3.32 8.73
CA LEU A 82 11.83 -2.20 9.59
C LEU A 82 12.32 -2.32 11.04
N ARG A 83 12.93 -3.45 11.43
CA ARG A 83 13.64 -3.56 12.72
C ARG A 83 14.95 -2.76 12.71
N GLU A 84 15.55 -2.56 11.55
CA GLU A 84 16.80 -1.81 11.40
C GLU A 84 16.51 -0.29 11.35
N PRO A 85 17.08 0.52 12.26
CA PRO A 85 16.76 1.95 12.34
C PRO A 85 17.04 2.74 11.06
N LEU A 86 18.12 2.41 10.33
CA LEU A 86 18.47 3.09 9.09
C LEU A 86 17.46 2.81 7.98
N ASN A 87 16.98 1.57 7.87
CA ASN A 87 15.94 1.22 6.91
C ASN A 87 14.62 1.88 7.32
N TYR A 88 14.26 1.86 8.60
CA TYR A 88 13.06 2.57 9.07
C TYR A 88 13.08 4.06 8.72
N ALA A 89 14.20 4.75 8.97
CA ALA A 89 14.37 6.15 8.61
C ALA A 89 14.24 6.35 7.09
N PHE A 90 14.85 5.48 6.27
CA PHE A 90 14.71 5.53 4.82
C PHE A 90 13.24 5.44 4.36
N PHE A 91 12.42 4.55 4.92
CA PHE A 91 11.00 4.46 4.55
C PHE A 91 10.22 5.73 4.89
N VAL A 92 10.47 6.27 6.08
CA VAL A 92 9.85 7.52 6.54
C VAL A 92 10.24 8.69 5.62
N ASP A 93 11.53 8.82 5.31
CA ASP A 93 12.04 9.91 4.50
C ASP A 93 11.61 9.77 3.04
N ALA A 94 11.67 8.57 2.46
CA ALA A 94 11.24 8.32 1.09
C ALA A 94 9.75 8.60 0.89
N GLY A 95 8.89 8.12 1.80
CA GLY A 95 7.45 8.38 1.73
C GLY A 95 7.13 9.86 1.86
N ARG A 96 7.79 10.57 2.78
CA ARG A 96 7.63 12.02 2.94
C ARG A 96 8.09 12.79 1.70
N GLN A 97 9.26 12.46 1.17
CA GLN A 97 9.87 13.12 0.02
C GLN A 97 9.00 12.95 -1.24
N ILE A 98 8.65 11.71 -1.59
CA ILE A 98 7.84 11.41 -2.78
C ILE A 98 6.53 12.19 -2.78
N LEU A 99 5.81 12.20 -1.65
CA LEU A 99 4.50 12.83 -1.56
C LEU A 99 4.59 14.37 -1.49
N ALA A 100 5.62 14.91 -0.85
CA ALA A 100 5.89 16.35 -0.84
C ALA A 100 6.30 16.86 -2.23
N ASP A 101 7.16 16.13 -2.93
CA ASP A 101 7.59 16.47 -4.28
C ASP A 101 6.42 16.40 -5.27
N LEU A 102 5.52 15.42 -5.13
CA LEU A 102 4.31 15.36 -5.94
C LEU A 102 3.41 16.58 -5.72
N LEU A 103 3.28 17.06 -4.47
CA LEU A 103 2.55 18.29 -4.16
C LEU A 103 3.19 19.52 -4.83
N LEU A 104 4.52 19.65 -4.70
CA LEU A 104 5.26 20.75 -5.32
C LEU A 104 5.18 20.71 -6.85
N TYR A 105 5.25 19.52 -7.45
CA TYR A 105 5.09 19.32 -8.89
C TYR A 105 3.72 19.81 -9.39
N ALA A 106 2.67 19.66 -8.57
CA ALA A 106 1.32 20.15 -8.86
C ALA A 106 1.08 21.61 -8.40
N ASP A 107 2.13 22.37 -8.10
CA ASP A 107 2.08 23.75 -7.60
C ASP A 107 1.23 23.90 -6.32
N LYS A 108 1.33 22.91 -5.41
CA LYS A 108 0.69 22.92 -4.08
C LYS A 108 1.72 23.07 -2.98
N ASP A 109 1.38 23.86 -1.95
CA ASP A 109 2.21 24.02 -0.75
C ASP A 109 2.19 22.71 0.09
N PRO A 110 3.35 22.05 0.31
CA PRO A 110 3.42 20.81 1.07
C PRO A 110 3.35 21.01 2.59
N LYS A 111 3.32 22.24 3.10
CA LYS A 111 3.43 22.54 4.54
C LYS A 111 2.44 21.76 5.41
N ASP A 112 1.14 21.80 5.09
CA ASP A 112 0.12 21.13 5.89
C ASP A 112 0.23 19.60 5.80
N PHE A 113 0.65 19.09 4.64
CA PHE A 113 1.00 17.68 4.47
C PHE A 113 2.17 17.28 5.38
N LEU A 114 3.25 18.06 5.41
CA LEU A 114 4.43 17.75 6.23
C LEU A 114 4.11 17.75 7.74
N ILE A 115 3.29 18.70 8.19
CA ILE A 115 2.80 18.74 9.57
C ILE A 115 1.96 17.50 9.89
N GLY A 116 1.00 17.15 9.01
CA GLY A 116 0.16 15.97 9.17
C GLY A 116 0.95 14.66 9.17
N TYR A 117 1.93 14.54 8.27
CA TYR A 117 2.81 13.38 8.17
C TYR A 117 3.62 13.19 9.45
N GLN A 118 4.25 14.25 9.97
CA GLN A 118 5.00 14.17 11.23
C GLN A 118 4.10 13.83 12.43
N ALA A 119 2.89 14.40 12.49
CA ALA A 119 1.92 14.08 13.53
C ALA A 119 1.52 12.59 13.50
N MET A 120 1.32 12.03 12.30
CA MET A 120 1.03 10.61 12.12
C MET A 120 2.20 9.72 12.58
N LEU A 121 3.44 10.08 12.24
CA LEU A 121 4.62 9.35 12.71
C LEU A 121 4.73 9.35 14.24
N ASN A 122 4.53 10.51 14.87
CA ASN A 122 4.54 10.61 16.33
C ASN A 122 3.45 9.72 16.96
N TYR A 123 2.27 9.69 16.35
CA TYR A 123 1.14 8.87 16.82
C TYR A 123 1.43 7.37 16.74
N ILE A 124 1.97 6.86 15.62
CA ILE A 124 2.25 5.42 15.45
C ILE A 124 3.46 4.95 16.25
N GLN A 125 4.37 5.85 16.62
CA GLN A 125 5.55 5.53 17.42
C GLN A 125 5.23 5.44 18.92
N ASP A 126 4.13 6.04 19.38
CA ASP A 126 3.69 5.91 20.78
C ASP A 126 3.01 4.56 21.00
N GLY A 127 3.69 3.71 21.78
CA GLY A 127 3.23 2.38 22.21
C GLY A 127 1.80 2.36 22.75
N LYS A 128 1.34 3.44 23.38
CA LYS A 128 0.01 3.54 24.02
C LYS A 128 -1.13 3.52 23.00
N ASN A 129 -0.87 3.94 21.77
CA ASN A 129 -1.89 4.07 20.73
C ASN A 129 -2.16 2.76 19.97
N TRP A 130 -1.31 1.74 20.14
CA TRP A 130 -1.36 0.51 19.32
C TRP A 130 -2.66 -0.27 19.44
N ARG A 131 -3.29 -0.27 20.63
CA ARG A 131 -4.60 -0.90 20.81
C ARG A 131 -5.67 -0.24 19.93
N ASP A 132 -5.70 1.10 19.92
CA ASP A 132 -6.67 1.86 19.14
C ASP A 132 -6.39 1.73 17.64
N ILE A 133 -5.10 1.75 17.25
CA ILE A 133 -4.66 1.50 15.87
C ILE A 133 -5.12 0.13 15.38
N GLU A 134 -4.88 -0.93 16.17
CA GLU A 134 -5.28 -2.29 15.85
C GLU A 134 -6.80 -2.38 15.67
N GLU A 135 -7.56 -1.84 16.62
CA GLU A 135 -9.02 -1.89 16.56
C GLU A 135 -9.56 -1.15 15.33
N GLU A 136 -9.04 0.05 15.02
CA GLU A 136 -9.45 0.79 13.83
C GLU A 136 -9.15 0.03 12.55
N LEU A 137 -7.92 -0.47 12.38
CA LEU A 137 -7.50 -1.14 11.15
C LEU A 137 -8.19 -2.50 10.98
N CYS A 138 -8.39 -3.25 12.06
CA CYS A 138 -9.18 -4.48 12.06
C CYS A 138 -10.63 -4.21 11.62
N SER A 139 -11.23 -3.09 12.05
CA SER A 139 -12.57 -2.70 11.59
C SER A 139 -12.64 -2.35 10.10
N LYS A 140 -11.49 -2.07 9.47
CA LYS A 140 -11.33 -1.89 8.01
C LYS A 140 -10.91 -3.16 7.29
N GLY A 141 -10.91 -4.30 7.96
CA GLY A 141 -10.59 -5.60 7.38
C GLY A 141 -9.09 -5.91 7.30
N VAL A 142 -8.21 -5.03 7.78
CA VAL A 142 -6.76 -5.31 7.88
C VAL A 142 -6.56 -6.49 8.83
N LYS A 143 -5.95 -7.57 8.34
CA LYS A 143 -5.79 -8.83 9.09
C LYS A 143 -4.47 -8.95 9.83
N ALA A 144 -3.47 -8.16 9.45
CA ALA A 144 -2.18 -8.12 10.10
C ALA A 144 -1.65 -6.69 10.07
N LEU A 145 -1.09 -6.20 11.18
CA LEU A 145 -0.53 -4.85 11.26
C LEU A 145 0.91 -4.82 10.75
N THR A 146 1.08 -5.12 9.46
CA THR A 146 2.39 -5.01 8.80
C THR A 146 2.41 -3.81 7.85
N PHE A 147 3.60 -3.37 7.47
CA PHE A 147 3.76 -2.32 6.48
C PHE A 147 3.09 -2.66 5.15
N TYR A 148 3.18 -3.92 4.70
CA TYR A 148 2.52 -4.36 3.49
C TYR A 148 0.99 -4.21 3.62
N ASP A 149 0.41 -4.79 4.66
CA ASP A 149 -1.05 -4.81 4.85
C ASP A 149 -1.65 -3.40 4.99
N VAL A 150 -0.97 -2.51 5.72
CA VAL A 150 -1.49 -1.17 6.00
C VAL A 150 -1.16 -0.20 4.88
N VAL A 151 0.10 -0.11 4.47
CA VAL A 151 0.54 0.93 3.53
C VAL A 151 0.34 0.48 2.10
N MET A 152 0.76 -0.74 1.75
CA MET A 152 0.70 -1.21 0.36
C MET A 152 -0.70 -1.65 -0.02
N ASP A 153 -1.32 -2.54 0.76
CA ASP A 153 -2.66 -3.06 0.46
C ASP A 153 -3.77 -2.08 0.84
N TYR A 154 -3.91 -1.75 2.12
CA TYR A 154 -5.03 -0.93 2.57
C TYR A 154 -5.00 0.52 2.05
N ILE A 155 -3.84 1.18 2.00
CA ILE A 155 -3.76 2.59 1.61
C ILE A 155 -3.54 2.75 0.10
N LEU A 156 -2.44 2.22 -0.44
CA LEU A 156 -2.02 2.52 -1.80
C LEU A 156 -2.86 1.78 -2.85
N MET A 157 -3.05 0.47 -2.71
CA MET A 157 -3.86 -0.30 -3.68
C MET A 157 -5.31 0.16 -3.70
N ASP A 158 -5.97 0.32 -2.55
CA ASP A 158 -7.35 0.84 -2.51
C ASP A 158 -7.46 2.24 -3.14
N ALA A 159 -6.51 3.13 -2.85
CA ALA A 159 -6.52 4.46 -3.44
C ALA A 159 -6.45 4.41 -4.97
N PHE A 160 -5.64 3.52 -5.55
CA PHE A 160 -5.54 3.38 -7.00
C PHE A 160 -6.78 2.73 -7.63
N GLU A 161 -7.42 1.77 -6.96
CA GLU A 161 -8.67 1.16 -7.42
C GLU A 161 -9.85 2.15 -7.41
N ASP A 162 -9.95 2.94 -6.33
CA ASP A 162 -10.94 4.02 -6.21
C ASP A 162 -10.77 5.06 -7.33
N LEU A 163 -9.53 5.31 -7.78
CA LEU A 163 -9.23 6.25 -8.86
C LEU A 163 -9.49 5.68 -10.26
N GLU A 164 -9.41 4.36 -10.46
CA GLU A 164 -9.77 3.72 -11.74
C GLU A 164 -11.28 3.67 -11.97
N SER A 165 -12.07 3.69 -10.90
CA SER A 165 -13.53 3.55 -10.92
C SER A 165 -14.26 4.73 -10.27
N PRO A 166 -14.01 5.99 -10.71
CA PRO A 166 -14.57 7.16 -10.06
C PRO A 166 -16.11 7.19 -10.16
N PRO A 167 -16.80 7.75 -9.15
CA PRO A 167 -18.25 7.92 -9.19
C PRO A 167 -18.72 8.71 -10.43
N SER A 168 -19.84 8.32 -11.03
CA SER A 168 -20.37 8.96 -12.25
C SER A 168 -20.58 10.47 -12.12
N SER A 169 -20.91 10.96 -10.92
CA SER A 169 -21.03 12.37 -10.61
C SER A 169 -19.71 13.13 -10.75
N VAL A 170 -18.59 12.52 -10.36
CA VAL A 170 -17.25 13.08 -10.52
C VAL A 170 -16.90 13.12 -12.01
N THR A 171 -17.09 12.00 -12.70
CA THR A 171 -16.80 11.87 -14.13
C THR A 171 -17.57 12.89 -14.96
N ALA A 172 -18.87 13.11 -14.66
CA ALA A 172 -19.70 14.08 -15.35
C ALA A 172 -19.20 15.52 -15.23
N VAL A 173 -18.67 15.92 -14.07
CA VAL A 173 -18.12 17.27 -13.86
C VAL A 173 -16.79 17.44 -14.58
N VAL A 174 -15.89 16.47 -14.42
CA VAL A 174 -14.52 16.55 -14.97
C VAL A 174 -14.52 16.50 -16.50
N GLN A 175 -15.40 15.69 -17.10
CA GLN A 175 -15.52 15.58 -18.55
C GLN A 175 -16.35 16.69 -19.21
N ASN A 176 -17.00 17.56 -18.43
CA ASN A 176 -17.83 18.63 -18.99
C ASN A 176 -16.96 19.70 -19.69
N ARG A 177 -17.04 19.78 -21.02
CA ARG A 177 -16.25 20.72 -21.83
C ARG A 177 -16.60 22.19 -21.63
N TRP A 178 -17.77 22.47 -21.05
CA TRP A 178 -18.26 23.85 -20.82
C TRP A 178 -17.80 24.44 -19.48
N LEU A 179 -17.22 23.62 -18.59
CA LEU A 179 -16.72 24.07 -17.29
C LEU A 179 -15.23 24.41 -17.37
N SER A 180 -14.82 25.49 -16.71
CA SER A 180 -13.40 25.85 -16.60
C SER A 180 -12.63 24.85 -15.74
N ASN A 181 -11.34 24.70 -16.00
CA ASN A 181 -10.50 23.76 -15.23
C ASN A 181 -10.46 24.11 -13.75
N GLY A 182 -10.34 25.39 -13.39
CA GLY A 182 -10.39 25.82 -11.99
C GLY A 182 -11.72 25.51 -11.29
N PHE A 183 -12.84 25.55 -12.02
CA PHE A 183 -14.13 25.13 -11.46
C PHE A 183 -14.17 23.61 -11.24
N LYS A 184 -13.69 22.81 -12.20
CA LYS A 184 -13.64 21.35 -12.08
C LYS A 184 -12.76 20.92 -10.90
N GLU A 185 -11.58 21.51 -10.78
CA GLU A 185 -10.64 21.24 -9.69
C GLU A 185 -11.24 21.62 -8.33
N GLY A 186 -11.87 22.79 -8.24
CA GLY A 186 -12.56 23.25 -7.03
C GLY A 186 -13.73 22.35 -6.63
N ALA A 187 -14.53 21.90 -7.60
CA ALA A 187 -15.64 20.97 -7.37
C ALA A 187 -15.14 19.61 -6.87
N LEU A 188 -14.07 19.08 -7.48
CA LEU A 188 -13.45 17.82 -7.08
C LEU A 188 -12.88 17.90 -5.66
N THR A 189 -12.15 18.98 -5.36
CA THR A 189 -11.59 19.26 -4.03
C THR A 189 -12.71 19.32 -2.99
N THR A 190 -13.80 20.03 -3.28
CA THR A 190 -14.96 20.15 -2.38
C THR A 190 -15.66 18.81 -2.14
N ALA A 191 -15.77 17.98 -3.17
CA ALA A 191 -16.36 16.64 -3.07
C ALA A 191 -15.51 15.74 -2.16
N VAL A 192 -14.19 15.68 -2.38
CA VAL A 192 -13.25 14.93 -1.55
C VAL A 192 -13.30 15.40 -0.10
N TRP A 193 -13.26 16.70 0.13
CA TRP A 193 -13.38 17.30 1.47
C TRP A 193 -14.68 16.93 2.18
N SER A 194 -15.80 16.95 1.46
CA SER A 194 -17.11 16.59 2.02
C SER A 194 -17.15 15.12 2.47
N VAL A 195 -16.55 14.22 1.68
CA VAL A 195 -16.44 12.80 2.03
C VAL A 195 -15.54 12.60 3.24
N LEU A 196 -14.34 13.20 3.27
CA LEU A 196 -13.41 13.06 4.39
C LEU A 196 -14.00 13.63 5.68
N LYS A 197 -14.68 14.78 5.61
CA LYS A 197 -15.38 15.38 6.75
C LYS A 197 -16.51 14.48 7.28
N ALA A 198 -17.27 13.83 6.39
CA ALA A 198 -18.30 12.87 6.78
C ALA A 198 -17.67 11.63 7.46
N LYS A 199 -16.63 11.04 6.87
CA LYS A 199 -15.90 9.91 7.45
C LYS A 199 -15.31 10.27 8.82
N ARG A 200 -14.74 11.46 8.99
CA ARG A 200 -14.15 11.93 10.25
C ARG A 200 -15.18 12.00 11.39
N ARG A 201 -16.42 12.40 11.10
CA ARG A 201 -17.52 12.43 12.10
C ARG A 201 -17.96 11.06 12.59
N MET A 202 -17.66 10.01 11.82
CA MET A 202 -18.02 8.63 12.12
C MET A 202 -16.88 7.85 12.78
N LEU A 203 -15.74 8.49 13.05
CA LEU A 203 -14.61 7.81 13.67
C LEU A 203 -14.93 7.43 15.11
N LYS A 204 -14.65 6.16 15.44
CA LYS A 204 -14.72 5.67 16.81
C LYS A 204 -13.70 6.40 17.70
N PHE A 205 -12.51 6.65 17.17
CA PHE A 205 -11.44 7.39 17.85
C PHE A 205 -11.22 8.72 17.13
N PRO A 206 -11.68 9.86 17.70
CA PRO A 206 -11.63 11.16 17.02
C PRO A 206 -10.21 11.65 16.70
N ASN A 207 -9.20 11.17 17.45
CA ASN A 207 -7.78 11.42 17.24
C ASN A 207 -7.01 10.12 16.94
N GLY A 208 -7.70 9.12 16.38
CA GLY A 208 -7.12 7.82 16.05
C GLY A 208 -6.22 7.85 14.82
N PHE A 209 -5.74 6.67 14.43
CA PHE A 209 -4.98 6.46 13.19
C PHE A 209 -5.71 7.06 11.98
N MET A 210 -7.02 6.81 11.88
CA MET A 210 -7.81 7.29 10.74
C MET A 210 -7.96 8.81 10.72
N ALA A 211 -7.97 9.47 11.88
CA ALA A 211 -8.01 10.92 11.95
C ALA A 211 -6.71 11.56 11.44
N HIS A 212 -5.57 10.98 11.82
CA HIS A 212 -4.26 11.37 11.30
C HIS A 212 -4.15 11.08 9.80
N PHE A 213 -4.58 9.90 9.35
CA PHE A 213 -4.61 9.53 7.95
C PHE A 213 -5.47 10.49 7.11
N TYR A 214 -6.68 10.83 7.56
CA TYR A 214 -7.55 11.77 6.83
C TYR A 214 -6.97 13.19 6.75
N THR A 215 -6.19 13.61 7.75
CA THR A 215 -5.49 14.89 7.69
C THR A 215 -4.45 14.92 6.56
N ILE A 216 -3.76 13.80 6.33
CA ILE A 216 -2.85 13.63 5.19
C ILE A 216 -3.65 13.54 3.88
N SER A 217 -4.73 12.75 3.85
CA SER A 217 -5.59 12.56 2.68
C SER A 217 -6.24 13.87 2.21
N GLU A 218 -6.56 14.80 3.11
CA GLU A 218 -7.13 16.11 2.77
C GLU A 218 -6.21 16.93 1.83
N GLN A 219 -4.90 16.69 1.87
CA GLN A 219 -3.91 17.34 1.00
C GLN A 219 -3.69 16.54 -0.29
N LEU A 220 -3.56 15.20 -0.17
CA LEU A 220 -3.16 14.35 -1.29
C LEU A 220 -4.31 13.89 -2.16
N SER A 221 -5.46 13.52 -1.59
CA SER A 221 -6.57 12.94 -2.35
C SER A 221 -7.15 13.89 -3.40
N PRO A 222 -7.33 15.21 -3.14
CA PRO A 222 -7.73 16.15 -4.17
C PRO A 222 -6.72 16.24 -5.32
N LEU A 223 -5.42 16.30 -5.00
CA LEU A 223 -4.35 16.34 -5.99
C LEU A 223 -4.36 15.08 -6.84
N LEU A 224 -4.40 13.90 -6.23
CA LEU A 224 -4.40 12.63 -6.96
C LEU A 224 -5.65 12.52 -7.83
N ALA A 225 -6.83 12.81 -7.30
CA ALA A 225 -8.04 12.80 -8.10
C ALA A 225 -7.96 13.76 -9.30
N TRP A 226 -7.39 14.95 -9.10
CA TRP A 226 -7.18 15.92 -10.18
C TRP A 226 -6.12 15.44 -11.17
N GLY A 227 -5.02 14.86 -10.70
CA GLY A 227 -3.95 14.34 -11.56
C GLY A 227 -4.43 13.18 -12.42
N PHE A 228 -5.17 12.22 -11.86
CA PHE A 228 -5.65 11.06 -12.63
C PHE A 228 -6.81 11.39 -13.57
N LEU A 229 -7.76 12.23 -13.13
CA LEU A 229 -9.01 12.46 -13.88
C LEU A 229 -9.01 13.77 -14.67
N GLY A 230 -8.20 14.73 -14.24
CA GLY A 230 -8.17 16.08 -14.79
C GLY A 230 -7.64 16.16 -16.22
N PRO A 231 -7.79 17.35 -16.83
CA PRO A 231 -7.40 17.60 -18.21
C PRO A 231 -5.90 17.89 -18.39
N ASP A 232 -5.13 18.08 -17.32
CA ASP A 232 -3.69 18.33 -17.39
C ASP A 232 -2.95 17.02 -17.70
N GLU A 233 -2.45 16.91 -18.92
CA GLU A 233 -1.76 15.70 -19.39
C GLU A 233 -0.42 15.49 -18.69
N THR A 234 0.30 16.55 -18.35
CA THR A 234 1.64 16.45 -17.76
C THR A 234 1.55 15.97 -16.32
N LEU A 235 0.59 16.51 -15.55
CA LEU A 235 0.29 16.02 -14.21
C LEU A 235 -0.26 14.59 -14.25
N ARG A 236 -1.14 14.28 -15.19
CA ARG A 236 -1.70 12.94 -15.36
C ARG A 236 -0.64 11.89 -15.66
N ASP A 237 0.25 12.16 -16.61
CA ASP A 237 1.35 11.25 -16.95
C ASP A 237 2.28 11.03 -15.74
N THR A 238 2.47 12.05 -14.92
CA THR A 238 3.29 11.98 -13.70
C THR A 238 2.62 11.15 -12.61
N CYS A 239 1.31 11.33 -12.38
CA CYS A 239 0.53 10.49 -11.47
C CYS A 239 0.44 9.03 -11.94
N MET A 240 0.25 8.81 -13.24
CA MET A 240 0.26 7.47 -13.83
C MET A 240 1.63 6.80 -13.67
N TYR A 241 2.71 7.51 -13.94
CA TYR A 241 4.07 7.00 -13.70
C TYR A 241 4.29 6.62 -12.24
N PHE A 242 3.88 7.47 -11.29
CA PHE A 242 3.97 7.16 -9.86
C PHE A 242 3.23 5.85 -9.52
N LYS A 243 1.99 5.71 -9.99
CA LYS A 243 1.21 4.48 -9.83
C LYS A 243 1.91 3.28 -10.46
N GLU A 244 2.41 3.39 -11.68
CA GLU A 244 3.14 2.31 -12.35
C GLU A 244 4.39 1.88 -11.58
N GLN A 245 5.11 2.81 -10.94
CA GLN A 245 6.26 2.47 -10.10
C GLN A 245 5.83 1.70 -8.85
N VAL A 246 4.74 2.09 -8.19
CA VAL A 246 4.20 1.38 -7.02
C VAL A 246 3.67 -0.01 -7.41
N MET A 247 2.86 -0.10 -8.45
CA MET A 247 2.32 -1.39 -8.91
C MET A 247 3.41 -2.30 -9.46
N GLY A 248 4.41 -1.73 -10.14
CA GLY A 248 5.60 -2.43 -10.60
C GLY A 248 6.44 -2.95 -9.43
N PHE A 249 6.60 -2.18 -8.36
CA PHE A 249 7.24 -2.66 -7.13
C PHE A 249 6.51 -3.87 -6.54
N LEU A 250 5.19 -3.80 -6.43
CA LEU A 250 4.38 -4.91 -5.90
C LEU A 250 4.51 -6.17 -6.76
N ALA A 251 4.39 -6.05 -8.08
CA ALA A 251 4.60 -7.18 -8.98
C ALA A 251 6.03 -7.76 -8.87
N ASP A 252 7.03 -6.90 -8.65
CA ASP A 252 8.43 -7.33 -8.60
C ASP A 252 8.76 -8.10 -7.33
N ILE A 253 8.29 -7.65 -6.16
CA ILE A 253 8.56 -8.35 -4.90
C ILE A 253 7.87 -9.71 -4.82
N PHE A 254 6.76 -9.90 -5.54
CA PHE A 254 6.09 -11.19 -5.69
C PHE A 254 6.72 -12.08 -6.77
N ASN A 255 7.71 -11.63 -7.54
CA ASN A 255 8.27 -12.41 -8.64
C ASN A 255 9.49 -13.25 -8.20
N PHE A 256 9.43 -14.58 -8.43
CA PHE A 256 10.54 -15.49 -8.09
C PHE A 256 11.85 -15.22 -8.84
N GLN A 257 11.80 -14.58 -10.00
CA GLN A 257 12.99 -14.19 -10.76
C GLN A 257 13.64 -12.91 -10.23
N LYS A 258 12.91 -12.11 -9.45
CA LYS A 258 13.37 -10.81 -8.92
C LYS A 258 13.67 -10.84 -7.42
N CYS A 259 13.05 -11.76 -6.69
CA CYS A 259 13.22 -11.92 -5.25
C CYS A 259 13.45 -13.38 -4.88
N LYS A 260 14.47 -13.62 -4.05
CA LYS A 260 14.84 -14.96 -3.57
C LYS A 260 14.09 -15.31 -2.29
N TYR A 261 13.17 -16.26 -2.40
CA TYR A 261 12.41 -16.78 -1.26
C TYR A 261 13.15 -17.91 -0.55
N ILE A 262 14.42 -17.68 -0.22
CA ILE A 262 15.32 -18.66 0.40
C ILE A 262 15.35 -18.45 1.92
N SER A 263 15.59 -17.23 2.37
CA SER A 263 15.52 -16.82 3.78
C SER A 263 14.93 -15.43 3.89
N VAL A 264 14.53 -15.05 5.11
CA VAL A 264 13.93 -13.73 5.37
C VAL A 264 14.94 -12.62 5.03
N GLU A 265 16.21 -12.84 5.34
CA GLU A 265 17.32 -11.91 5.09
C GLU A 265 17.55 -11.69 3.59
N GLU A 266 17.56 -12.76 2.79
CA GLU A 266 17.73 -12.64 1.34
C GLU A 266 16.55 -11.93 0.68
N LEU A 267 15.33 -12.33 1.04
CA LEU A 267 14.12 -11.68 0.55
C LEU A 267 14.08 -10.20 0.94
N ALA A 268 14.44 -9.87 2.19
CA ALA A 268 14.52 -8.50 2.67
C ALA A 268 15.51 -7.66 1.86
N ARG A 269 16.69 -8.20 1.51
CA ARG A 269 17.67 -7.51 0.66
C ARG A 269 17.12 -7.22 -0.73
N ASP A 270 16.49 -8.21 -1.37
CA ASP A 270 15.93 -8.04 -2.71
C ASP A 270 14.76 -7.05 -2.69
N VAL A 271 13.87 -7.12 -1.69
CA VAL A 271 12.77 -6.15 -1.49
C VAL A 271 13.32 -4.74 -1.33
N MET A 272 14.36 -4.55 -0.52
CA MET A 272 15.00 -3.25 -0.31
C MET A 272 15.65 -2.71 -1.59
N LEU A 273 16.31 -3.57 -2.37
CA LEU A 273 16.90 -3.18 -3.64
C LEU A 273 15.83 -2.70 -4.63
N ASN A 274 14.75 -3.48 -4.77
CA ASN A 274 13.63 -3.10 -5.62
C ASN A 274 13.00 -1.78 -5.15
N LEU A 275 12.79 -1.59 -3.84
CA LEU A 275 12.23 -0.36 -3.30
C LEU A 275 13.12 0.87 -3.60
N LYS A 276 14.42 0.78 -3.34
CA LYS A 276 15.36 1.88 -3.59
C LYS A 276 15.36 2.30 -5.06
N ASN A 277 15.43 1.34 -5.98
CA ASN A 277 15.38 1.63 -7.41
C ASN A 277 14.09 2.39 -7.82
N ARG A 278 12.96 2.02 -7.20
CA ARG A 278 11.66 2.65 -7.47
C ARG A 278 11.58 4.06 -6.89
N VAL A 279 12.06 4.24 -5.67
CA VAL A 279 12.16 5.57 -5.02
C VAL A 279 13.03 6.49 -5.86
N ASP A 280 14.23 6.04 -6.27
CA ASP A 280 15.14 6.83 -7.10
C ASP A 280 14.49 7.23 -8.44
N SER A 281 13.80 6.29 -9.09
CA SER A 281 13.09 6.54 -10.35
C SER A 281 11.97 7.57 -10.19
N ILE A 282 11.20 7.49 -9.11
CA ILE A 282 10.13 8.45 -8.81
C ILE A 282 10.71 9.85 -8.54
N CYS A 283 11.71 9.95 -7.67
CA CYS A 283 12.33 11.23 -7.32
C CYS A 283 12.98 11.91 -8.53
N GLN A 284 13.60 11.14 -9.43
CA GLN A 284 14.10 11.68 -10.70
C GLN A 284 12.99 12.23 -11.59
N ARG A 285 11.81 11.58 -11.62
CA ARG A 285 10.67 12.06 -12.42
C ARG A 285 10.09 13.36 -11.89
N PHE A 286 10.07 13.56 -10.57
CA PHE A 286 9.52 14.76 -9.94
C PHE A 286 10.50 15.93 -9.87
N SER A 287 11.79 15.70 -10.17
CA SER A 287 12.79 16.75 -10.18
C SER A 287 12.47 17.78 -11.27
N PRO A 288 12.44 19.09 -10.96
CA PRO A 288 12.15 20.13 -11.95
C PRO A 288 13.19 20.07 -13.09
N GLN A 289 12.70 20.05 -14.33
CA GLN A 289 13.53 20.19 -15.54
C GLN A 289 13.95 21.63 -15.76
#